data_AF-A0A0F9E6P3-F1
#
_entry.id   AF-A0A0F9E6P3-F1
#
_cell.length_a   1.000
_cell.length_b   1.000
_cell.length_c   1.000
_cell.angle_alpha   90.00
_cell.angle_beta   90.00
_cell.angle_gamma   90.00
#
_symmetry.space_group_name_H-M   'P 1'
#
loop_
_entity.id
_entity.type
_entity.pdbx_description
1 polymer ?
#
loop_
_entity_poly.entity_id
_entity_poly.type
_entity_poly.pdbx_seq_one_letter_code
_entity_poly.pdbx_strand_id
1 'polypeptide(L)'
;LSEDKMPTEKEIKTNHKEIHDTLTEDYYKNKLMSKEDFDYLHGQNWEDMEAKLIAEGHLTIPEPPRDLAEIDADLDKVSAEIMELLREVHS
;
A
#
# COMPACT_ATOMS: atom_id res chain seq x y z
N LEU A 1 -30.31 16.47 -2.04
CA LEU A 1 -28.95 15.99 -1.74
C LEU A 1 -28.34 15.67 -3.09
N SER A 2 -27.40 16.47 -3.58
CA SER A 2 -26.67 16.14 -4.81
C SER A 2 -25.92 14.84 -4.55
N GLU A 3 -26.15 13.83 -5.39
CA GLU A 3 -25.30 12.64 -5.44
C GLU A 3 -23.93 13.10 -5.94
N ASP A 4 -23.06 13.50 -5.01
CA ASP A 4 -21.67 13.75 -5.36
C ASP A 4 -21.05 12.39 -5.67
N LYS A 5 -20.75 12.18 -6.95
CA LYS A 5 -20.23 10.91 -7.44
C LYS A 5 -18.87 10.67 -6.77
N MET A 6 -18.72 9.55 -6.07
CA MET A 6 -17.44 9.19 -5.46
C MET A 6 -16.32 9.24 -6.52
N PRO A 7 -15.17 9.85 -6.21
CA PRO A 7 -14.06 9.93 -7.14
C PRO A 7 -13.56 8.52 -7.48
N THR A 8 -13.28 8.30 -8.75
CA THR A 8 -12.69 7.05 -9.21
C THR A 8 -11.24 6.92 -8.74
N GLU A 9 -10.76 5.68 -8.59
CA GLU A 9 -9.34 5.40 -8.33
C GLU A 9 -8.40 6.17 -9.28
N LYS A 10 -8.77 6.23 -10.57
CA LYS A 10 -8.00 6.93 -11.60
C LYS A 10 -7.92 8.43 -11.32
N GLU A 11 -9.03 9.08 -10.96
CA GLU A 11 -9.05 10.50 -10.63
C GLU A 11 -8.20 10.79 -9.39
N ILE A 12 -8.31 9.95 -8.35
CA ILE A 12 -7.50 10.08 -7.14
C ILE A 12 -6.01 9.99 -7.47
N LYS A 13 -5.59 8.97 -8.22
CA LYS A 13 -4.18 8.78 -8.60
C LYS A 13 -3.66 9.88 -9.53
N THR A 14 -4.50 10.39 -10.43
CA THR A 14 -4.11 11.47 -11.35
C THR A 14 -3.81 12.75 -10.57
N ASN A 15 -4.69 13.14 -9.64
CA ASN A 15 -4.50 14.34 -8.84
C ASN A 15 -3.22 14.29 -8.00
N HIS A 16 -2.96 13.17 -7.30
CA HIS A 16 -1.75 13.04 -6.47
C HIS A 16 -0.47 12.90 -7.31
N LYS A 17 -0.57 12.40 -8.55
CA LYS A 17 0.54 12.42 -9.51
C LYS A 17 0.89 13.85 -9.92
N GLU A 18 -0.10 14.71 -10.18
CA GLU A 18 0.16 16.11 -10.53
C GLU A 18 0.84 16.88 -9.39
N ILE A 19 0.42 16.64 -8.15
CA ILE A 19 1.07 17.21 -6.95
C ILE A 19 2.51 16.70 -6.85
N HIS A 20 2.71 15.38 -6.95
CA HIS A 20 4.03 14.76 -6.93
C HIS A 20 4.98 15.37 -7.98
N ASP A 21 4.51 15.50 -9.22
CA ASP A 21 5.31 16.03 -10.32
C ASP A 21 5.66 17.51 -10.08
N THR A 22 4.72 18.30 -9.55
CA THR A 22 4.96 19.70 -9.17
C THR A 22 6.02 19.82 -8.09
N LEU A 23 5.90 19.05 -6.99
CA LEU A 23 6.89 19.03 -5.91
C LEU A 23 8.28 18.62 -6.44
N THR A 24 8.32 17.63 -7.34
CA THR A 24 9.54 17.16 -7.98
C THR A 24 10.19 18.26 -8.82
N GLU A 25 9.40 18.96 -9.65
CA GLU A 25 9.90 20.07 -10.46
C GLU A 25 10.41 21.23 -9.59
N ASP A 26 9.67 21.60 -8.55
CA ASP A 26 10.02 22.70 -7.66
C ASP A 26 11.32 22.44 -6.89
N TYR A 27 11.55 21.19 -6.45
CA TYR A 27 12.79 20.82 -5.77
C TYR A 27 13.98 20.62 -6.73
N TYR A 28 13.81 19.79 -7.76
CA TYR A 28 14.95 19.39 -8.60
C TYR A 28 15.33 20.44 -9.64
N LYS A 29 14.35 21.13 -10.24
CA LYS A 29 14.57 22.06 -11.34
C LYS A 29 14.53 23.51 -10.88
N ASN A 30 13.49 23.91 -10.16
CA ASN A 30 13.28 25.32 -9.84
C ASN A 30 14.02 25.77 -8.57
N LYS A 31 14.45 24.83 -7.72
CA LYS A 31 15.15 25.10 -6.45
C LYS A 31 14.34 26.02 -5.52
N LEU A 32 13.02 25.85 -5.52
CA LEU A 32 12.08 26.69 -4.77
C LEU A 32 11.77 26.17 -3.36
N MET A 33 12.28 24.99 -3.01
CA MET A 33 12.03 24.35 -1.71
C MET A 33 13.29 23.72 -1.13
N SER A 34 13.33 23.65 0.20
CA SER A 34 14.36 22.92 0.91
C SER A 34 14.19 21.41 0.73
N LYS A 35 15.24 20.64 1.01
CA LYS A 35 15.13 19.17 1.01
C LYS A 35 14.15 18.69 2.08
N GLU A 36 14.15 19.31 3.25
CA GLU A 36 13.26 18.95 4.36
C GLU A 36 11.79 19.14 3.99
N ASP A 37 11.46 20.30 3.38
CA ASP A 37 10.11 20.55 2.90
C ASP A 37 9.71 19.60 1.77
N PHE A 38 10.63 19.31 0.84
CA PHE A 38 10.39 18.35 -0.23
C PHE A 38 10.10 16.95 0.32
N ASP A 39 10.96 16.43 1.20
CA ASP A 39 10.81 15.10 1.79
C ASP A 39 9.47 14.99 2.53
N TYR A 40 9.10 16.01 3.31
CA TYR A 40 7.85 16.05 4.06
C TYR A 40 6.62 16.08 3.14
N LEU A 41 6.54 17.05 2.23
CA LEU A 41 5.37 17.24 1.37
C LEU A 41 5.20 16.10 0.35
N HIS A 42 6.31 15.57 -0.16
CA HIS A 42 6.31 14.44 -1.09
C HIS A 42 5.82 13.16 -0.41
N GLY A 43 6.31 12.89 0.81
CA GLY A 43 5.84 11.77 1.64
C GLY A 43 4.38 11.92 2.04
N GLN A 44 3.96 13.11 2.48
CA GLN A 44 2.58 13.36 2.87
C GLN A 44 1.61 13.18 1.69
N ASN A 45 1.98 13.60 0.48
CA ASN A 45 1.16 13.36 -0.72
C ASN A 45 0.94 11.86 -0.99
N TRP A 46 1.89 11.00 -0.64
CA TRP A 46 1.71 9.55 -0.71
C TRP A 46 0.70 9.04 0.33
N GLU A 47 0.87 9.45 1.59
CA GLU A 47 -0.03 9.07 2.70
C GLU A 47 -1.48 9.54 2.44
N ASP A 48 -1.65 10.77 1.95
CA ASP A 48 -2.96 11.34 1.62
C ASP A 48 -3.63 10.59 0.48
N MET A 49 -2.87 10.18 -0.54
CA MET A 49 -3.37 9.36 -1.65
C MET A 49 -3.86 8.00 -1.15
N GLU A 50 -3.05 7.32 -0.34
CA GLU A 50 -3.38 6.01 0.22
C GLU A 50 -4.62 6.08 1.12
N ALA A 51 -4.66 7.06 2.02
CA ALA A 51 -5.80 7.30 2.90
C ALA A 51 -7.09 7.54 2.11
N LYS A 52 -7.01 8.31 1.01
CA LYS A 52 -8.17 8.54 0.14
C LYS A 52 -8.61 7.29 -0.62
N LEU A 53 -7.67 6.50 -1.12
CA LEU A 53 -7.99 5.22 -1.77
C LEU A 53 -8.67 4.24 -0.80
N ILE A 54 -8.23 4.21 0.46
CA ILE A 54 -8.86 3.40 1.51
C ILE A 54 -10.26 3.92 1.86
N ALA A 55 -10.41 5.23 2.06
CA ALA A 55 -11.68 5.85 2.44
C ALA A 55 -12.77 5.66 1.38
N GLU A 56 -12.40 5.68 0.10
CA GLU A 56 -13.31 5.49 -1.03
C GLU A 56 -13.48 4.01 -1.43
N GLY A 57 -12.85 3.08 -0.69
CA GLY A 57 -12.97 1.64 -0.89
C GLY A 57 -12.24 1.10 -2.13
N HIS A 58 -11.33 1.88 -2.71
CA HIS A 58 -10.47 1.45 -3.82
C HIS A 58 -9.25 0.66 -3.34
N LEU A 59 -8.90 0.75 -2.05
CA LEU A 59 -7.80 0.03 -1.43
C LEU A 59 -8.21 -0.56 -0.07
N THR A 60 -7.75 -1.76 0.23
CA THR A 60 -7.91 -2.37 1.56
C THR A 60 -6.75 -1.97 2.46
N ILE A 61 -7.04 -1.77 3.75
CA ILE A 61 -6.01 -1.53 4.77
C ILE A 61 -5.01 -2.69 4.76
N PRO A 62 -3.69 -2.44 4.70
CA PRO A 62 -2.70 -3.49 4.83
C PRO A 62 -2.89 -4.27 6.13
N GLU A 63 -2.93 -5.59 6.04
CA GLU A 63 -2.92 -6.43 7.22
C GLU A 63 -1.55 -6.28 7.92
N PRO A 64 -1.53 -6.23 9.27
CA PRO A 64 -0.26 -6.23 9.99
C PRO A 64 0.53 -7.50 9.65
N PRO A 65 1.87 -7.44 9.57
CA PRO A 65 2.69 -8.63 9.39
C PRO A 65 2.38 -9.66 10.47
N ARG A 66 2.21 -10.92 10.06
CA ARG A 66 2.04 -12.05 10.99
C ARG A 66 3.31 -12.26 11.82
N ASP A 67 3.14 -12.74 13.05
CA ASP A 67 4.27 -13.11 13.90
C ASP A 67 5.04 -14.29 13.29
N LEU A 68 6.37 -14.22 13.31
CA LEU A 68 7.22 -15.26 12.69
C LEU A 68 7.05 -16.63 13.36
N ALA A 69 6.88 -16.68 14.68
CA ALA A 69 6.69 -17.95 15.37
C ALA A 69 5.33 -18.59 15.04
N GLU A 70 4.32 -17.75 14.76
CA GLU A 70 3.02 -18.24 14.29
C GLU A 70 3.12 -18.82 12.86
N ILE A 71 3.92 -18.19 11.99
CA ILE A 71 4.24 -18.72 10.67
C ILE A 71 5.00 -20.05 10.78
N ASP A 72 6.02 -20.13 11.65
CA ASP A 72 6.80 -21.35 11.84
C ASP A 72 5.93 -22.52 12.32
N ALA A 73 5.02 -22.27 13.26
CA ALA A 73 4.08 -23.29 13.75
C ALA A 73 3.13 -23.80 12.65
N ASP A 74 2.62 -22.91 11.80
CA ASP A 74 1.80 -23.29 10.65
C ASP A 74 2.60 -24.10 9.63
N LEU A 75 3.86 -23.72 9.38
CA LEU A 75 4.76 -24.44 8.48
C LEU A 75 5.06 -25.86 8.99
N ASP A 76 5.31 -26.02 10.29
CA ASP A 76 5.52 -27.33 10.92
C ASP A 76 4.27 -28.22 10.75
N LYS A 77 3.09 -27.65 10.94
CA LYS A 77 1.82 -28.36 10.77
C LYS A 77 1.61 -28.79 9.31
N VAL A 78 1.75 -27.88 8.35
CA VAL A 78 1.60 -28.19 6.92
C VAL A 78 2.62 -29.22 6.48
N SER A 79 3.86 -29.14 6.98
CA SER A 79 4.90 -30.13 6.72
C SER A 79 4.51 -31.53 7.21
N ALA A 80 3.96 -31.64 8.41
CA ALA A 80 3.48 -32.90 8.96
C ALA A 80 2.30 -33.49 8.16
N GLU A 81 1.34 -32.65 7.77
CA GLU A 81 0.19 -33.06 6.94
C GLU A 81 0.66 -33.58 5.57
N ILE A 82 1.63 -32.92 4.95
CA ILE A 82 2.23 -33.38 3.68
C ILE A 82 2.89 -34.75 3.86
N MET A 83 3.65 -34.95 4.93
CA MET A 83 4.32 -36.24 5.18
C MET A 83 3.34 -37.38 5.41
N GLU A 84 2.18 -37.11 6.02
CA GLU A 84 1.13 -38.12 6.18
C GLU A 84 0.47 -38.46 4.84
N LEU A 85 0.11 -37.45 4.03
CA LEU A 85 -0.46 -37.67 2.69
C LEU A 85 0.48 -38.48 1.78
N LEU A 86 1.79 -38.20 1.84
CA LEU A 86 2.78 -38.97 1.08
C LEU A 86 2.84 -40.43 1.53
N ARG A 87 2.64 -40.71 2.82
CA ARG A 87 2.59 -42.08 3.34
C ARG A 87 1.36 -42.81 2.84
N GLU A 88 0.20 -42.17 2.85
CA GLU A 88 -1.07 -42.74 2.37
C GLU A 88 -1.04 -43.09 0.88
N VAL A 89 -0.38 -42.27 0.04
CA VAL A 89 -0.28 -42.54 -1.41
C VAL A 89 0.68 -43.67 -1.74
N HIS A 90 1.69 -43.89 -0.90
CA HIS A 90 2.74 -44.89 -1.13
C HIS A 90 2.43 -46.26 -0.48
N SER A 91 1.30 -46.39 0.23
CA SER A 91 0.77 -47.64 0.80
C SER A 91 -0.27 -48.29 -0.10
#